data_AF-A0A1C3U587-F1
#
_entry.id   AF-A0A1C3U587-F1
#
_cell.length_a   1.000
_cell.length_b   1.000
_cell.length_c   1.000
_cell.angle_alpha   90.00
_cell.angle_beta   90.00
_cell.angle_gamma   90.00
#
_symmetry.space_group_name_H-M   'P 1'
#
loop_
_entity.id
_entity.type
_entity.pdbx_description
1 polymer ?
#
loop_
_entity_poly.entity_id
_entity_poly.type
_entity_poly.pdbx_seq_one_letter_code
_entity_poly.pdbx_strand_id
1 'polypeptide(L)'
;MSATTDFIANLVRAANEVEKLSPNEVSDLLDRSVDAIRQLRQELGIVPVPGKDALIYIRTVSAGATRVPHEKWHHGLLHAAEMIRDLHIVRDTGTEFRISEIEP
;
A
#
# COMPACT_ATOMS: atom_id res chain seq x y z
N MET A 1 17.07 -2.14 -11.37
CA MET A 1 15.88 -1.69 -10.64
C MET A 1 14.68 -2.38 -11.27
N SER A 2 13.71 -2.85 -10.48
CA SER A 2 12.45 -3.39 -10.98
C SER A 2 11.39 -2.28 -11.00
N ALA A 3 10.37 -2.43 -11.86
CA ALA A 3 9.23 -1.51 -11.90
C ALA A 3 8.56 -1.35 -10.51
N THR A 4 8.54 -2.41 -9.70
CA THR A 4 8.03 -2.38 -8.33
C THR A 4 8.91 -1.53 -7.42
N THR A 5 10.24 -1.67 -7.47
CA THR A 5 11.15 -0.85 -6.66
C THR A 5 11.08 0.63 -7.02
N ASP A 6 10.91 0.94 -8.31
CA ASP A 6 10.76 2.33 -8.77
C ASP A 6 9.44 2.94 -8.29
N PHE A 7 8.36 2.15 -8.31
CA PHE A 7 7.06 2.58 -7.79
C PHE A 7 7.09 2.84 -6.28
N ILE A 8 7.73 1.95 -5.50
CA ILE A 8 7.93 2.15 -4.05
C ILE A 8 8.71 3.45 -3.80
N ALA A 9 9.82 3.67 -4.52
CA ALA A 9 10.61 4.89 -4.37
C ALA A 9 9.81 6.15 -4.72
N ASN A 10 8.92 6.08 -5.72
CA ASN A 10 8.02 7.17 -6.06
C ASN A 10 7.03 7.48 -4.93
N LEU A 11 6.41 6.46 -4.32
CA LEU A 11 5.48 6.66 -3.20
C LEU A 11 6.17 7.29 -1.99
N VAL A 12 7.38 6.86 -1.66
CA VAL A 12 8.16 7.44 -0.54
C VAL A 12 8.51 8.91 -0.83
N ARG A 13 8.92 9.22 -2.07
CA ARG A 13 9.21 10.61 -2.47
C ARG A 13 7.94 11.48 -2.41
N ALA A 14 6.84 10.99 -2.97
CA ALA A 14 5.54 11.66 -2.94
C ALA A 14 5.10 11.93 -1.49
N ALA A 15 5.27 10.96 -0.59
CA ALA A 15 4.95 11.15 0.82
C ALA A 15 5.78 12.26 1.48
N ASN A 16 7.06 12.40 1.12
CA ASN A 16 7.93 13.43 1.69
C ASN A 16 7.70 14.82 1.07
N GLU A 17 7.01 14.90 -0.06
CA GLU A 17 6.76 16.13 -0.81
C GLU A 17 5.26 16.41 -0.98
N VAL A 18 4.43 16.00 -0.02
CA VAL A 18 2.96 16.12 -0.07
C VAL A 18 2.46 17.53 -0.35
N GLU A 19 3.19 18.56 0.09
CA GLU A 19 2.89 19.97 -0.18
C GLU A 19 2.95 20.36 -1.67
N LYS A 20 3.59 19.53 -2.50
CA LYS A 20 3.71 19.74 -3.95
C LYS A 20 2.69 18.95 -4.75
N LEU A 21 1.92 18.09 -4.11
CA LEU A 21 0.95 17.22 -4.77
C LEU A 21 -0.43 17.87 -4.79
N SER A 22 -1.15 17.64 -5.87
CA SER A 22 -2.59 17.87 -5.90
C SER A 22 -3.36 16.69 -5.28
N PRO A 23 -4.59 16.92 -4.80
CA PRO A 23 -5.44 15.83 -4.33
C PRO A 23 -5.64 14.70 -5.35
N ASN A 24 -5.75 15.04 -6.64
CA ASN A 24 -5.91 14.04 -7.70
C ASN A 24 -4.66 13.17 -7.87
N GLU A 25 -3.47 13.75 -7.83
CA GLU A 25 -2.21 12.99 -7.88
C GLU A 25 -2.08 12.02 -6.70
N VAL A 26 -2.53 12.44 -5.50
CA VAL A 26 -2.56 11.57 -4.32
C VAL A 26 -3.55 10.43 -4.49
N SER A 27 -4.78 10.71 -4.93
CA SER A 27 -5.79 9.67 -5.20
C SER A 27 -5.28 8.66 -6.23
N ASP A 28 -4.74 9.13 -7.35
CA ASP A 28 -4.21 8.26 -8.41
C ASP A 28 -3.05 7.38 -7.93
N LEU A 29 -2.13 7.91 -7.12
CA LEU A 29 -1.03 7.14 -6.55
C LEU A 29 -1.54 6.08 -5.56
N LEU A 30 -2.50 6.42 -4.70
CA LEU A 30 -3.06 5.50 -3.73
C LEU A 30 -3.91 4.41 -4.38
N ASP A 31 -4.71 4.74 -5.40
CA ASP A 31 -5.53 3.77 -6.14
C ASP A 31 -4.65 2.77 -6.89
N ARG A 32 -3.60 3.25 -7.58
CA ARG A 32 -2.59 2.37 -8.19
C ARG A 32 -1.90 1.48 -7.16
N SER A 33 -1.66 2.01 -5.95
CA SER A 33 -1.07 1.22 -4.87
C SER A 33 -2.01 0.12 -4.37
N VAL A 34 -3.30 0.42 -4.24
CA VAL A 34 -4.33 -0.56 -3.87
C VAL A 34 -4.33 -1.72 -4.86
N ASP A 35 -4.27 -1.44 -6.16
CA ASP A 35 -4.28 -2.46 -7.20
C ASP A 35 -2.98 -3.30 -7.20
N ALA A 36 -1.81 -2.65 -7.02
CA ALA A 36 -0.54 -3.36 -6.87
C ALA A 36 -0.54 -4.30 -5.65
N ILE A 37 -1.05 -3.84 -4.50
CA ILE A 37 -1.15 -4.65 -3.28
C ILE A 37 -2.10 -5.83 -3.50
N ARG A 38 -3.25 -5.62 -4.15
CA ARG A 38 -4.21 -6.69 -4.47
C ARG A 38 -3.57 -7.75 -5.36
N GLN A 39 -2.86 -7.32 -6.40
CA GLN A 39 -2.17 -8.23 -7.31
C GLN A 39 -1.12 -9.05 -6.58
N LEU A 40 -0.24 -8.41 -5.80
CA LEU A 40 0.80 -9.11 -5.03
C LEU A 40 0.20 -10.10 -4.02
N ARG A 41 -0.88 -9.73 -3.34
CA ARG A 41 -1.60 -10.64 -2.44
C ARG A 41 -2.19 -11.83 -3.19
N GLN A 42 -2.75 -11.62 -4.38
CA GLN A 42 -3.27 -12.69 -5.21
C GLN A 42 -2.17 -13.67 -5.65
N GLU A 43 -1.02 -13.15 -6.09
CA GLU A 43 0.18 -13.95 -6.44
C GLU A 43 0.65 -14.80 -5.25
N LEU A 44 0.54 -14.27 -4.02
CA LEU A 44 0.95 -14.93 -2.78
C LEU A 44 -0.15 -15.78 -2.12
N GLY A 45 -1.36 -15.82 -2.68
CA GLY A 45 -2.51 -16.52 -2.05
C GLY A 45 -2.98 -15.90 -0.73
N ILE A 46 -2.67 -14.63 -0.46
CA ILE A 46 -3.05 -13.93 0.77
C ILE A 46 -4.50 -13.43 0.66
N VAL A 47 -5.38 -13.96 1.51
CA VAL A 47 -6.79 -13.56 1.59
C VAL A 47 -6.98 -12.53 2.71
N PRO A 48 -7.58 -11.37 2.45
CA PRO A 48 -7.83 -10.37 3.48
C PRO A 48 -8.96 -10.81 4.43
N VAL A 49 -8.85 -10.40 5.70
CA VAL A 49 -9.95 -10.57 6.66
C VAL A 49 -11.02 -9.51 6.41
N PRO A 50 -12.29 -9.90 6.19
CA PRO A 50 -13.38 -8.95 5.98
C PRO A 50 -13.47 -7.90 7.10
N GLY A 51 -13.57 -6.62 6.70
CA GLY A 51 -13.69 -5.49 7.64
C GLY A 51 -12.43 -5.12 8.42
N LYS A 52 -11.33 -5.87 8.26
CA LYS A 52 -10.05 -5.63 8.99
C LYS A 52 -8.85 -5.45 8.05
N ASP A 53 -9.10 -5.20 6.77
CA ASP A 53 -8.04 -5.03 5.79
C ASP A 53 -7.41 -3.62 5.89
N ALA A 54 -6.08 -3.58 5.99
CA ALA A 54 -5.29 -2.35 5.94
C ALA A 54 -5.56 -1.49 4.68
N LEU A 55 -5.98 -2.11 3.56
CA LEU A 55 -6.38 -1.38 2.35
C LEU A 55 -7.57 -0.43 2.58
N ILE A 56 -8.36 -0.63 3.63
CA ILE A 56 -9.47 0.28 3.98
C ILE A 56 -8.91 1.68 4.24
N TYR A 57 -7.83 1.81 5.02
CA TYR A 57 -7.22 3.11 5.32
C TYR A 57 -6.74 3.82 4.04
N ILE A 58 -6.02 3.10 3.17
CA ILE A 58 -5.49 3.64 1.91
C ILE A 58 -6.64 4.15 1.02
N ARG A 59 -7.73 3.38 0.90
CA ARG A 59 -8.91 3.81 0.12
C ARG A 59 -9.63 5.00 0.76
N THR A 60 -9.70 5.07 2.08
CA THR A 60 -10.29 6.22 2.78
C THR A 60 -9.48 7.49 2.51
N VAL A 61 -8.15 7.42 2.53
CA VAL A 61 -7.30 8.58 2.20
C VAL A 61 -7.45 8.95 0.72
N SER A 62 -7.44 7.97 -0.19
CA SER A 62 -7.63 8.19 -1.63
C SER A 62 -8.96 8.90 -1.93
N ALA A 63 -10.08 8.35 -1.46
CA ALA A 63 -11.41 8.91 -1.67
C ALA A 63 -11.61 10.26 -0.96
N GLY A 64 -10.87 10.50 0.12
CA GLY A 64 -10.93 11.70 0.93
C GLY A 64 -9.87 12.75 0.59
N ALA A 65 -9.07 12.58 -0.48
CA ALA A 65 -7.88 13.39 -0.71
C ALA A 65 -8.14 14.90 -0.62
N THR A 66 -9.26 15.38 -1.17
CA THR A 66 -9.65 16.82 -1.13
C THR A 66 -10.04 17.35 0.25
N ARG A 67 -10.24 16.48 1.25
CA ARG A 67 -10.82 16.82 2.57
C ARG A 67 -9.89 16.49 3.73
N VAL A 68 -8.98 15.55 3.55
CA VAL A 68 -8.04 15.12 4.59
C VAL A 68 -6.78 15.99 4.56
N PRO A 69 -6.14 16.26 5.71
CA PRO A 69 -4.91 17.05 5.74
C PRO A 69 -3.73 16.28 5.11
N HIS A 70 -2.69 17.01 4.69
CA HIS A 70 -1.48 16.44 4.07
C HIS A 70 -0.80 15.37 4.93
N GLU A 71 -0.92 15.43 6.25
CA GLU A 71 -0.43 14.39 7.17
C GLU A 71 -1.05 13.01 6.86
N LYS A 72 -2.33 12.98 6.47
CA LYS A 72 -3.00 11.76 6.04
C LYS A 72 -2.51 11.29 4.68
N TRP A 73 -2.19 12.20 3.77
CA TRP A 73 -1.55 11.85 2.49
C TRP A 73 -0.18 11.22 2.73
N HIS A 74 0.65 11.85 3.57
CA HIS A 74 1.99 11.37 3.94
C HIS A 74 1.91 9.95 4.51
N HIS A 75 1.05 9.73 5.51
CA HIS A 75 0.85 8.40 6.08
C HIS A 75 0.26 7.40 5.09
N GLY A 76 -0.71 7.80 4.26
CA GLY A 76 -1.32 6.91 3.27
C GLY A 76 -0.31 6.41 2.23
N LEU A 77 0.52 7.32 1.70
CA LEU A 77 1.54 7.04 0.70
C LEU A 77 2.67 6.16 1.28
N LEU A 78 3.15 6.45 2.49
CA LEU A 78 4.15 5.59 3.15
C LEU A 78 3.59 4.21 3.47
N HIS A 79 2.37 4.13 4.01
CA HIS A 79 1.76 2.85 4.34
C HIS A 79 1.57 1.97 3.09
N ALA A 80 1.14 2.57 1.97
CA ALA A 80 1.09 1.90 0.67
C ALA A 80 2.47 1.39 0.23
N ALA A 81 3.51 2.22 0.34
CA ALA A 81 4.88 1.85 -0.03
C ALA A 81 5.42 0.69 0.81
N GLU A 82 5.19 0.71 2.12
CA GLU A 82 5.56 -0.36 3.05
C GLU A 82 4.87 -1.67 2.69
N MET A 83 3.55 -1.65 2.47
CA MET A 83 2.82 -2.86 2.12
C MET A 83 3.31 -3.48 0.80
N ILE A 84 3.55 -2.65 -0.23
CA ILE A 84 4.08 -3.14 -1.51
C ILE A 84 5.48 -3.72 -1.32
N ARG A 85 6.35 -3.05 -0.56
CA ARG A 85 7.70 -3.52 -0.27
C ARG A 85 7.68 -4.87 0.43
N ASP A 86 6.88 -5.00 1.49
CA ASP A 86 6.86 -6.21 2.30
C ASP A 86 6.33 -7.41 1.49
N LEU A 87 5.27 -7.21 0.70
CA LEU A 87 4.75 -8.24 -0.20
C LEU A 87 5.74 -8.58 -1.33
N HIS A 88 6.41 -7.57 -1.89
CA HIS A 88 7.42 -7.77 -2.93
C HIS A 88 8.60 -8.60 -2.41
N ILE A 89 9.08 -8.32 -1.18
CA ILE A 89 10.13 -9.09 -0.54
C ILE A 89 9.69 -10.55 -0.38
N VAL A 90 8.52 -10.80 0.22
CA VAL A 90 7.99 -12.16 0.42
C VAL A 90 7.96 -12.94 -0.88
N ARG A 91 7.45 -12.31 -1.95
CA ARG A 91 7.38 -12.93 -3.28
C ARG A 91 8.76 -13.23 -3.84
N ASP A 92 9.67 -12.27 -3.78
CA ASP A 92 11.00 -12.39 -4.38
C ASP A 92 11.91 -13.36 -3.61
N THR A 93 11.75 -13.47 -2.29
CA THR A 93 12.50 -14.43 -1.46
C THR A 93 11.87 -15.81 -1.39
N GLY A 94 10.63 -15.98 -1.86
CA GLY A 94 9.87 -17.21 -1.72
C GLY A 94 9.55 -17.55 -0.25
N THR A 95 9.36 -16.53 0.58
CA THR A 95 9.07 -16.74 2.01
C THR A 95 7.68 -17.36 2.19
N GLU A 96 7.63 -18.52 2.85
CA GLU A 96 6.38 -19.20 3.20
C GLU A 96 5.88 -18.81 4.59
N PHE A 97 4.60 -18.45 4.71
CA PHE A 97 3.95 -18.25 6.00
C PHE A 97 3.22 -19.53 6.43
N ARG A 98 3.57 -20.07 7.60
CA ARG A 98 2.80 -21.15 8.24
C ARG A 98 2.05 -20.56 9.43
N ILE A 99 0.74 -20.40 9.29
CA ILE A 99 -0.13 -20.04 10.41
C ILE A 99 -0.61 -21.35 11.01
N SER A 100 0.02 -21.77 12.11
CA SER A 100 -0.47 -22.88 12.92
C SER A 100 -1.66 -22.37 13.75
N GLU A 101 -2.80 -23.04 13.70
CA GLU A 101 -3.84 -22.84 14.69
C GLU A 101 -3.24 -23.21 16.06
N ILE A 102 -3.19 -22.24 16.97
CA ILE A 102 -2.94 -22.52 18.37
C ILE A 102 -4.24 -23.12 18.88
N GLU A 103 -4.28 -24.46 19.04
CA GLU A 103 -5.39 -25.11 19.73
C GLU A 103 -5.54 -24.49 21.14
N PRO A 104 -6.78 -24.21 21.58
CA PRO A 104 -7.07 -23.53 22.83
C PRO A 104 -6.72 -24.34 24.08
#